data_AF-A0A2R6DZ80-F1
#
_entry.id   AF-A0A2R6DZ80-F1
#
_cell.length_a   1.000
_cell.length_b   1.000
_cell.length_c   1.000
_cell.angle_alpha   90.00
_cell.angle_beta   90.00
_cell.angle_gamma   90.00
#
_symmetry.space_group_name_H-M   'P 1'
#
loop_
_entity.id
_entity.type
_entity.pdbx_description
1 polymer ?
#
loop_
_entity_poly.entity_id
_entity_poly.type
_entity_poly.pdbx_seq_one_letter_code
_entity_poly.pdbx_strand_id
1 'polypeptide(L)'
;AIVLISVQSFLVWMHHMFLTTINLEIKTLMMASTIGISLPFDLLVFALIYTLIKGRIKLKTPFLFAIGALLLFILGGITGVFLGAIVLDYEFRGTYWVVAHFHYVMFGGATAMIGGAYYWYPKMTGKMYDELLGKIHFAVFFVSFNMVYFSMFMAWEMPRRVFEYSQDYVEINTFGTVGGFLLGLSFFIMFYNFAKSYVHGAEAGDNPWEFTRTAEWAVPSPPPLENWEGRPSYATGRLEFLERGHAADGGRPASELASDGGAATDGGHAHADEASDYILGDKHHSHASIWPFALSLATFVALLGASGIRRSMAFVGGPNSLSGVDVVVSNPVYPALTLVGALGMLYAGVQWGLEDFFAPPAEVASRWPFDGVEKNKLGVWFFLASDVLVFGAFISAAIFIRVNSGWTSWEPLPAEIPGLVNTYVLLTSSFTVIMALVYSKRQERGKMLASLAATIGLGLTFLAIKGWEWHHEIYDAGITLTTNPHGPDIQSTLYYVTTGLHGIHVVLGLLVAGFLLYRGYQGHYMHDHRPVEYFGLYWHFVDIVWVFLFPLFYLV
;
A
#
# COMPACT_ATOMS: atom_id res chain seq x y z
N ALA A 1 0.89 15.69 15.74
CA ALA A 1 0.65 14.33 16.26
C ALA A 1 0.67 13.27 15.15
N ILE A 2 -0.28 13.26 14.20
CA ILE A 2 -0.41 12.21 13.16
C ILE A 2 0.86 12.02 12.30
N VAL A 3 1.49 13.12 11.86
CA VAL A 3 2.77 13.06 11.11
C VAL A 3 3.89 12.41 11.94
N LEU A 4 3.99 12.77 13.23
CA LEU A 4 4.99 12.19 14.13
C LEU A 4 4.76 10.69 14.32
N ILE A 5 3.50 10.26 14.51
CA ILE A 5 3.13 8.84 14.60
C ILE A 5 3.56 8.11 13.32
N SER A 6 3.29 8.69 12.15
CA SER A 6 3.60 8.07 10.86
C SER A 6 5.11 7.84 10.69
N VAL A 7 5.93 8.84 11.01
CA VAL A 7 7.40 8.75 10.93
C VAL A 7 7.94 7.78 11.99
N GLN A 8 7.49 7.90 13.24
CA GLN A 8 7.97 7.08 14.36
C GLN A 8 7.58 5.61 14.23
N SER A 9 6.49 5.29 13.51
CA SER A 9 6.06 3.91 13.25
C SER A 9 7.13 3.10 12.50
N PHE A 10 8.00 3.75 11.73
CA PHE A 10 9.15 3.12 11.08
C PHE A 10 10.33 2.86 12.02
N LEU A 11 10.27 3.23 13.30
CA LEU A 11 11.39 3.19 14.26
C LEU A 11 11.10 2.36 15.52
N VAL A 12 10.05 1.54 15.50
CA VAL A 12 9.58 0.80 16.70
C VAL A 12 9.45 -0.71 16.48
N TRP A 13 9.52 -1.21 15.24
CA TRP A 13 9.13 -2.58 14.89
C TRP A 13 9.85 -3.68 15.70
N MET A 14 11.08 -3.43 16.14
CA MET A 14 11.89 -4.41 16.88
C MET A 14 11.41 -4.67 18.30
N HIS A 15 10.44 -3.91 18.85
CA HIS A 15 9.83 -4.25 20.14
C HIS A 15 9.11 -5.61 20.11
N HIS A 16 8.76 -6.12 18.93
CA HIS A 16 8.23 -7.48 18.78
C HIS A 16 9.29 -8.59 18.90
N MET A 17 10.57 -8.21 19.02
CA MET A 17 11.72 -9.11 19.01
C MET A 17 12.57 -9.04 20.29
N PHE A 18 12.08 -8.44 21.39
CA PHE A 18 12.88 -8.29 22.60
C PHE A 18 13.37 -9.62 23.22
N LEU A 19 12.65 -10.73 23.06
CA LEU A 19 13.12 -12.06 23.47
C LEU A 19 14.15 -12.70 22.53
N THR A 20 14.46 -12.10 21.39
CA THR A 20 15.52 -12.59 20.50
C THR A 20 16.90 -12.18 21.01
N THR A 21 17.95 -12.66 20.32
CA THR A 21 19.37 -12.44 20.67
C THR A 21 19.90 -11.05 20.31
N ILE A 22 19.03 -10.06 20.06
CA ILE A 22 19.44 -8.66 19.86
C ILE A 22 20.17 -8.16 21.11
N ASN A 23 21.24 -7.38 20.93
CA ASN A 23 22.00 -6.79 22.03
C ASN A 23 21.20 -5.74 22.81
N LEU A 24 21.62 -5.47 24.05
CA LEU A 24 20.88 -4.63 24.98
C LEU A 24 20.78 -3.16 24.51
N GLU A 25 21.80 -2.63 23.83
CA GLU A 25 21.83 -1.26 23.35
C GLU A 25 20.71 -1.00 22.33
N ILE A 26 20.55 -1.89 21.35
CA ILE A 26 19.47 -1.77 20.35
C ILE A 26 18.11 -1.98 21.01
N LYS A 27 17.98 -2.95 21.92
CA LYS A 27 16.74 -3.14 22.70
C LYS A 27 16.37 -1.87 23.46
N THR A 28 17.35 -1.22 24.10
CA THR A 28 17.14 0.01 24.89
C THR A 28 16.70 1.16 24.00
N LEU A 29 17.31 1.33 22.83
CA LEU A 29 16.88 2.32 21.82
C LEU A 29 15.44 2.07 21.39
N MET A 30 15.09 0.82 21.09
CA MET A 30 13.75 0.42 20.61
C MET A 30 12.69 0.50 21.71
N MET A 31 13.07 0.26 22.97
CA MET A 31 12.22 0.55 24.14
C MET A 31 11.92 2.03 24.24
N ALA A 32 12.95 2.88 24.16
CA ALA A 32 12.78 4.33 24.23
C ALA A 32 11.91 4.87 23.09
N SER A 33 12.14 4.42 21.85
CA SER A 33 11.33 4.82 20.69
C SER A 33 9.89 4.31 20.77
N THR A 34 9.69 3.08 21.27
CA THR A 34 8.35 2.47 21.42
C THR A 34 7.55 3.15 22.52
N ILE A 35 8.14 3.38 23.70
CA ILE A 35 7.45 4.12 24.77
C ILE A 35 7.20 5.56 24.32
N GLY A 36 8.16 6.18 23.62
CA GLY A 36 8.01 7.52 23.09
C GLY A 36 6.84 7.70 22.11
N ILE A 37 6.34 6.64 21.46
CA ILE A 37 5.22 6.75 20.52
C ILE A 37 3.90 7.02 21.25
N SER A 38 3.83 6.73 22.55
CA SER A 38 2.62 7.01 23.33
C SER A 38 2.34 8.50 23.41
N LEU A 39 3.37 9.36 23.47
CA LEU A 39 3.21 10.81 23.63
C LEU A 39 2.35 11.47 22.52
N PRO A 40 2.62 11.28 21.21
CA PRO A 40 1.75 11.85 20.19
C PRO A 40 0.36 11.21 20.16
N PHE A 41 0.21 9.94 20.57
CA PHE A 41 -1.10 9.32 20.74
C PHE A 41 -1.88 9.91 21.92
N ASP A 42 -1.22 10.19 23.03
CA ASP A 42 -1.82 10.84 24.21
C ASP A 42 -2.38 12.22 23.85
N LEU A 43 -1.63 13.00 23.05
CA LEU A 43 -2.12 14.28 22.53
C LEU A 43 -3.38 14.13 21.67
N LEU A 44 -3.50 13.06 20.88
CA LEU A 44 -4.73 12.77 20.12
C LEU A 44 -5.88 12.40 21.04
N VAL A 45 -5.66 11.54 22.03
CA VAL A 45 -6.66 11.16 23.03
C VAL A 45 -7.14 12.39 23.80
N PHE A 46 -6.23 13.26 24.26
CA PHE A 46 -6.60 14.51 24.91
C PHE A 46 -7.40 15.42 23.98
N ALA A 47 -7.00 15.59 22.72
CA ALA A 47 -7.76 16.39 21.76
C ALA A 47 -9.19 15.86 21.56
N LEU A 48 -9.37 14.54 21.48
CA LEU A 48 -10.69 13.90 21.41
C LEU A 48 -11.51 14.16 22.67
N ILE A 49 -10.92 14.03 23.87
CA ILE A 49 -11.58 14.33 25.14
C ILE A 49 -11.96 15.81 25.22
N TYR A 50 -11.04 16.73 24.89
CA TYR A 50 -11.28 18.17 24.88
C TYR A 50 -12.39 18.58 23.92
N THR A 51 -12.58 17.86 22.81
CA THR A 51 -13.70 18.07 21.88
C THR A 51 -15.05 17.79 22.54
N LEU A 52 -15.11 16.90 23.53
CA LEU A 52 -16.33 16.56 24.28
C LEU A 52 -16.59 17.53 25.45
N ILE A 53 -15.54 18.15 26.00
CA ILE A 53 -15.65 19.08 27.12
C ILE A 53 -16.51 20.29 26.72
N LYS A 54 -17.52 20.62 27.55
CA LYS A 54 -18.55 21.66 27.29
C LYS A 54 -19.48 21.37 26.10
N GLY A 55 -19.36 20.21 25.45
CA GLY A 55 -20.26 19.78 24.40
C GLY A 55 -21.65 19.37 24.92
N ARG A 56 -22.67 19.47 24.05
CA ARG A 56 -24.00 18.89 24.30
C ARG A 56 -24.11 17.55 23.59
N ILE A 57 -23.77 16.49 24.31
CA ILE A 57 -23.62 15.15 23.74
C ILE A 57 -24.99 14.51 23.48
N LYS A 58 -25.24 14.11 22.23
CA LYS A 58 -26.38 13.25 21.85
C LYS A 58 -25.92 11.79 21.86
N LEU A 59 -26.45 10.99 22.79
CA LEU A 59 -26.16 9.54 22.91
C LEU A 59 -26.85 8.71 21.82
N LYS A 60 -26.45 8.95 20.58
CA LYS A 60 -26.81 8.18 19.39
C LYS A 60 -25.84 7.02 19.21
N THR A 61 -26.25 5.99 18.49
CA THR A 61 -25.45 4.76 18.31
C THR A 61 -23.99 5.04 17.84
N PRO A 62 -23.71 5.88 16.84
CA PRO A 62 -22.34 6.20 16.42
C PRO A 62 -21.48 6.78 17.54
N PHE A 63 -22.07 7.66 18.36
CA PHE A 63 -21.36 8.27 19.48
C PHE A 63 -21.00 7.23 20.55
N LEU A 64 -21.90 6.29 20.85
CA LEU A 64 -21.63 5.20 21.80
C LEU A 64 -20.44 4.35 21.35
N PHE A 65 -20.39 3.97 20.08
CA PHE A 65 -19.24 3.26 19.52
C PHE A 65 -17.97 4.12 19.51
N ALA A 66 -18.05 5.42 19.20
CA ALA A 66 -16.90 6.31 19.23
C ALA A 66 -16.30 6.47 20.65
N ILE A 67 -17.14 6.68 21.67
CA ILE A 67 -16.66 6.77 23.05
C ILE A 67 -16.20 5.40 23.57
N GLY A 68 -16.88 4.31 23.19
CA GLY A 68 -16.46 2.95 23.50
C GLY A 68 -15.08 2.64 22.92
N ALA A 69 -14.85 3.01 21.66
CA ALA A 69 -13.55 2.88 21.01
C ALA A 69 -12.46 3.64 21.77
N LEU A 70 -12.73 4.89 22.18
CA LEU A 70 -11.80 5.69 22.97
C LEU A 70 -11.47 5.01 24.31
N LEU A 71 -12.48 4.50 25.02
CA LEU A 71 -12.28 3.80 26.29
C LEU A 71 -11.42 2.53 26.12
N LEU A 72 -11.77 1.65 25.17
CA LEU A 72 -11.01 0.44 24.90
C LEU A 72 -9.57 0.76 24.48
N PHE A 73 -9.38 1.79 23.65
CA PHE A 73 -8.07 2.23 23.21
C PHE A 73 -7.21 2.76 24.35
N ILE A 74 -7.77 3.50 25.32
CA ILE A 74 -7.03 3.98 26.50
C ILE A 74 -6.51 2.79 27.32
N LEU A 75 -7.36 1.80 27.63
CA LEU A 75 -6.92 0.59 28.34
C LEU A 75 -5.86 -0.19 27.55
N GLY A 76 -6.04 -0.32 26.24
CA GLY A 76 -5.08 -0.94 25.34
C GLY A 76 -3.73 -0.19 25.33
N GLY A 77 -3.76 1.14 25.24
CA GLY A 77 -2.57 1.98 25.25
C GLY A 77 -1.74 1.83 26.52
N ILE A 78 -2.39 1.86 27.69
CA ILE A 78 -1.72 1.68 28.99
C ILE A 78 -1.01 0.32 29.05
N THR A 79 -1.69 -0.76 28.67
CA THR A 79 -1.08 -2.10 28.66
C THR A 79 0.02 -2.27 27.60
N GLY A 80 0.00 -1.47 26.55
CA GLY A 80 1.03 -1.44 25.51
C GLY A 80 2.35 -0.83 25.96
N VAL A 81 2.29 0.19 26.82
CA VAL A 81 3.48 0.79 27.44
C VAL A 81 4.25 -0.27 28.25
N PHE A 82 3.55 -1.20 28.89
CA PHE A 82 4.19 -2.30 29.62
C PHE A 82 4.96 -3.22 28.67
N LEU A 83 4.40 -3.55 27.50
CA LEU A 83 5.08 -4.33 26.46
C LEU A 83 6.21 -3.57 25.78
N GLY A 84 6.21 -2.24 25.85
CA GLY A 84 7.32 -1.41 25.41
C GLY A 84 8.54 -1.51 26.34
N ALA A 85 8.34 -1.82 27.62
CA ALA A 85 9.41 -1.94 28.60
C ALA A 85 10.03 -3.35 28.59
N ILE A 86 11.34 -3.45 28.30
CA ILE A 86 12.05 -4.74 28.11
C ILE A 86 11.83 -5.71 29.28
N VAL A 87 11.93 -5.22 30.51
CA VAL A 87 11.83 -6.05 31.73
C VAL A 87 10.44 -6.67 31.86
N LEU A 88 9.39 -5.89 31.62
CA LEU A 88 8.02 -6.38 31.66
C LEU A 88 7.69 -7.24 30.44
N ASP A 89 8.25 -6.90 29.28
CA ASP A 89 8.07 -7.68 28.07
C ASP A 89 8.57 -9.11 28.25
N TYR A 90 9.70 -9.32 28.95
CA TYR A 90 10.21 -10.68 29.18
C TYR A 90 9.21 -11.59 29.92
N GLU A 91 8.39 -11.02 30.80
CA GLU A 91 7.36 -11.76 31.54
C GLU A 91 6.07 -11.95 30.71
N PHE A 92 5.69 -10.95 29.90
CA PHE A 92 4.42 -10.95 29.17
C PHE A 92 4.52 -11.53 27.74
N ARG A 93 5.72 -11.57 27.16
CA ARG A 93 5.92 -11.92 25.75
C ARG A 93 5.57 -13.39 25.53
N GLY A 94 4.60 -13.62 24.64
CA GLY A 94 4.15 -14.97 24.32
C GLY A 94 2.99 -15.46 25.19
N THR A 95 2.48 -14.64 26.11
CA THR A 95 1.33 -14.98 26.94
C THR A 95 0.04 -14.31 26.48
N TYR A 96 -1.06 -14.58 27.18
CA TYR A 96 -2.35 -13.95 27.00
C TYR A 96 -2.34 -12.43 27.25
N TRP A 97 -1.38 -11.88 27.98
CA TRP A 97 -1.23 -10.42 28.14
C TRP A 97 -1.09 -9.72 26.78
N VAL A 98 -0.21 -10.23 25.91
CA VAL A 98 0.00 -9.70 24.55
C VAL A 98 -1.26 -9.81 23.71
N VAL A 99 -2.00 -10.92 23.86
CA VAL A 99 -3.25 -11.14 23.13
C VAL A 99 -4.30 -10.13 23.57
N ALA A 100 -4.54 -9.98 24.87
CA ALA A 100 -5.49 -9.03 25.44
C ALA A 100 -5.15 -7.60 25.03
N HIS A 101 -3.91 -7.16 25.27
CA HIS A 101 -3.42 -5.83 24.88
C HIS A 101 -3.73 -5.51 23.41
N PHE A 102 -3.30 -6.39 22.49
CA PHE A 102 -3.48 -6.17 21.05
C PHE A 102 -4.96 -6.04 20.68
N HIS A 103 -5.82 -6.87 21.26
CA HIS A 103 -7.26 -6.78 20.99
C HIS A 103 -7.89 -5.51 21.57
N TYR A 104 -7.50 -5.03 22.76
CA TYR A 104 -7.99 -3.74 23.25
C TYR A 104 -7.64 -2.57 22.30
N VAL A 105 -6.43 -2.54 21.76
CA VAL A 105 -6.01 -1.48 20.82
C VAL A 105 -6.68 -1.65 19.45
N MET A 106 -6.60 -2.83 18.84
CA MET A 106 -7.07 -3.04 17.47
C MET A 106 -8.58 -3.10 17.37
N PHE A 107 -9.22 -3.72 18.33
CA PHE A 107 -10.67 -3.75 18.40
C PHE A 107 -11.22 -2.40 18.84
N GLY A 108 -10.46 -1.55 19.53
CA GLY A 108 -10.78 -0.12 19.67
C GLY A 108 -10.94 0.55 18.30
N GLY A 109 -9.99 0.32 17.38
CA GLY A 109 -10.11 0.75 15.98
C GLY A 109 -11.30 0.14 15.25
N ALA A 110 -11.54 -1.17 15.38
CA ALA A 110 -12.70 -1.84 14.79
C ALA A 110 -14.04 -1.32 15.37
N THR A 111 -14.08 -0.97 16.65
CA THR A 111 -15.24 -0.37 17.33
C THR A 111 -15.56 1.00 16.72
N ALA A 112 -14.54 1.82 16.44
CA ALA A 112 -14.71 3.09 15.74
C ALA A 112 -15.23 2.88 14.31
N MET A 113 -14.76 1.83 13.61
CA MET A 113 -15.25 1.47 12.27
C MET A 113 -16.73 1.04 12.29
N ILE A 114 -17.17 0.27 13.29
CA ILE A 114 -18.60 -0.05 13.49
C ILE A 114 -19.41 1.23 13.77
N GLY A 115 -18.89 2.14 14.60
CA GLY A 115 -19.49 3.46 14.81
C GLY A 115 -19.62 4.26 13.51
N GLY A 116 -18.59 4.23 12.65
CA GLY A 116 -18.59 4.79 11.31
C GLY A 116 -19.64 4.15 10.41
N ALA A 117 -19.79 2.82 10.47
CA ALA A 117 -20.83 2.12 9.72
C ALA A 117 -22.22 2.65 10.10
N TYR A 118 -22.53 2.80 11.40
CA TYR A 118 -23.78 3.46 11.82
C TYR A 118 -23.87 4.92 11.40
N TYR A 119 -22.77 5.69 11.48
CA TYR A 119 -22.75 7.11 11.14
C TYR A 119 -23.06 7.38 9.67
N TRP A 120 -22.48 6.59 8.76
CA TRP A 120 -22.65 6.73 7.32
C TRP A 120 -23.69 5.78 6.72
N TYR A 121 -24.29 4.86 7.50
CA TYR A 121 -25.38 4.01 7.03
C TYR A 121 -26.51 4.82 6.34
N PRO A 122 -26.98 5.96 6.90
CA PRO A 122 -27.99 6.77 6.23
C PRO A 122 -27.50 7.36 4.90
N LYS A 123 -26.23 7.77 4.82
CA LYS A 123 -25.63 8.29 3.59
C LYS A 123 -25.50 7.23 2.50
N MET A 124 -25.17 5.98 2.88
CA MET A 124 -25.00 4.89 1.93
C MET A 124 -26.33 4.32 1.43
N THR A 125 -27.36 4.30 2.28
CA THR A 125 -28.62 3.57 2.00
C THR A 125 -29.84 4.46 1.77
N GLY A 126 -29.78 5.74 2.17
CA GLY A 126 -30.93 6.63 2.24
C GLY A 126 -31.88 6.34 3.42
N LYS A 127 -31.59 5.33 4.25
CA LYS A 127 -32.47 4.88 5.34
C LYS A 127 -31.85 5.08 6.72
N MET A 128 -32.68 5.37 7.71
CA MET A 128 -32.27 5.38 9.11
C MET A 128 -32.32 3.97 9.70
N TYR A 129 -31.24 3.60 10.41
CA TYR A 129 -31.21 2.39 11.23
C TYR A 129 -32.09 2.54 12.48
N ASP A 130 -32.48 1.42 13.09
CA ASP A 130 -33.20 1.40 14.35
C ASP A 130 -32.24 1.72 15.52
N GLU A 131 -32.45 2.86 16.17
CA GLU A 131 -31.59 3.33 17.28
C GLU A 131 -31.66 2.44 18.52
N LEU A 132 -32.79 1.78 18.80
CA LEU A 132 -32.87 0.88 19.94
C LEU A 132 -32.00 -0.35 19.69
N LEU A 133 -32.11 -0.95 18.50
CA LEU A 133 -31.28 -2.08 18.11
C LEU A 133 -29.79 -1.69 18.03
N GLY A 134 -29.48 -0.47 17.59
CA GLY A 134 -28.10 0.03 17.57
C GLY A 134 -27.49 0.15 18.97
N LYS A 135 -28.27 0.63 19.95
CA LYS A 135 -27.85 0.70 21.36
C LYS A 135 -27.74 -0.67 22.01
N ILE A 136 -28.66 -1.59 21.71
CA ILE A 136 -28.58 -2.98 22.17
C ILE A 136 -27.32 -3.64 21.61
N HIS A 137 -27.06 -3.47 20.31
CA HIS A 137 -25.83 -3.96 19.69
C HIS A 137 -24.60 -3.41 20.43
N PHE A 138 -24.50 -2.09 20.64
CA PHE A 138 -23.40 -1.50 21.40
C PHE A 138 -23.24 -2.13 22.80
N ALA A 139 -24.31 -2.25 23.57
CA ALA A 139 -24.24 -2.78 24.93
C ALA A 139 -23.76 -4.23 24.96
N VAL A 140 -24.33 -5.09 24.12
CA VAL A 140 -23.94 -6.50 24.02
C VAL A 140 -22.50 -6.61 23.53
N PHE A 141 -22.13 -5.88 22.47
CA PHE A 141 -20.77 -5.83 21.93
C PHE A 141 -19.75 -5.40 22.98
N PHE A 142 -19.98 -4.28 23.65
CA PHE A 142 -19.01 -3.69 24.57
C PHE A 142 -18.80 -4.55 25.83
N VAL A 143 -19.88 -5.09 26.39
CA VAL A 143 -19.79 -5.99 27.55
C VAL A 143 -19.10 -7.29 27.16
N SER A 144 -19.55 -7.94 26.09
CA SER A 144 -18.99 -9.23 25.65
C SER A 144 -17.52 -9.12 25.22
N PHE A 145 -17.11 -8.02 24.57
CA PHE A 145 -15.71 -7.72 24.29
C PHE A 145 -14.86 -7.74 25.56
N ASN A 146 -15.29 -7.01 26.60
CA ASN A 146 -14.57 -6.99 27.87
C ASN A 146 -14.60 -8.37 28.54
N MET A 147 -15.70 -9.12 28.45
CA MET A 147 -15.73 -10.49 28.97
C MET A 147 -14.64 -11.37 28.34
N VAL A 148 -14.44 -11.29 27.01
CA VAL A 148 -13.40 -12.06 26.31
C VAL A 148 -12.00 -11.61 26.69
N TYR A 149 -11.68 -10.34 26.48
CA TYR A 149 -10.28 -9.90 26.50
C TYR A 149 -9.81 -9.46 27.87
N PHE A 150 -10.72 -9.02 28.75
CA PHE A 150 -10.35 -8.78 30.15
C PHE A 150 -10.07 -10.10 30.87
N SER A 151 -10.76 -11.19 30.53
CA SER A 151 -10.46 -12.50 31.11
C SER A 151 -9.05 -12.97 30.73
N MET A 152 -8.55 -12.60 29.54
CA MET A 152 -7.18 -12.87 29.13
C MET A 152 -6.14 -12.04 29.90
N PHE A 153 -6.45 -10.80 30.31
CA PHE A 153 -5.61 -10.07 31.26
C PHE A 153 -5.58 -10.75 32.64
N MET A 154 -6.68 -11.35 33.07
CA MET A 154 -6.70 -12.11 34.33
C MET A 154 -5.92 -13.43 34.23
N ALA A 155 -5.93 -14.06 33.05
CA ALA A 155 -5.14 -15.26 32.74
C ALA A 155 -3.79 -14.94 32.10
N TRP A 156 -3.16 -13.81 32.47
CA TRP A 156 -2.00 -13.28 31.75
C TRP A 156 -0.78 -14.20 31.71
N GLU A 157 -0.62 -15.12 32.66
CA GLU A 157 0.49 -16.09 32.67
C GLU A 157 0.29 -17.23 31.66
N MET A 158 -0.94 -17.41 31.17
CA MET A 158 -1.25 -18.47 30.22
C MET A 158 -0.56 -18.21 28.88
N PRO A 159 0.24 -19.17 28.35
CA PRO A 159 0.84 -19.03 27.03
C PRO A 159 -0.22 -18.92 25.95
N ARG A 160 0.01 -18.06 24.94
CA ARG A 160 -0.86 -17.99 23.76
C ARG A 160 -0.61 -19.18 22.82
N ARG A 161 -1.59 -19.52 21.99
CA ARG A 161 -1.50 -20.60 20.97
C ARG A 161 -1.37 -22.01 21.57
N VAL A 162 -1.96 -22.23 22.74
CA VAL A 162 -2.13 -23.56 23.33
C VAL A 162 -3.58 -24.00 23.13
N PHE A 163 -3.79 -25.28 22.86
CA PHE A 163 -5.13 -25.87 22.73
C PHE A 163 -5.61 -26.55 24.02
N GLU A 164 -4.69 -26.77 24.98
CA GLU A 164 -4.94 -27.40 26.27
C GLU A 164 -4.22 -26.60 27.36
N TYR A 165 -4.80 -26.53 28.57
CA TYR A 165 -4.33 -25.70 29.67
C TYR A 165 -4.70 -26.28 31.04
N SER A 166 -4.05 -25.78 32.10
CA SER A 166 -4.30 -26.23 33.49
C SER A 166 -5.75 -26.05 33.90
N GLN A 167 -6.23 -26.92 34.80
CA GLN A 167 -7.56 -26.81 35.41
C GLN A 167 -7.79 -25.46 36.12
N ASP A 168 -6.73 -24.83 36.62
CA ASP A 168 -6.81 -23.52 37.29
C ASP A 168 -7.35 -22.40 36.40
N TYR A 169 -7.20 -22.53 35.08
CA TYR A 169 -7.66 -21.52 34.11
C TYR A 169 -9.03 -21.85 33.49
N VAL A 170 -9.71 -22.92 33.93
CA VAL A 170 -10.99 -23.35 33.35
C VAL A 170 -12.07 -22.28 33.55
N GLU A 171 -12.22 -21.74 34.76
CA GLU A 171 -13.28 -20.75 35.04
C GLU A 171 -13.09 -19.47 34.21
N ILE A 172 -11.89 -18.92 34.18
CA ILE A 172 -11.59 -17.67 33.49
C ILE A 172 -11.67 -17.81 31.96
N ASN A 173 -11.24 -18.95 31.41
CA ASN A 173 -11.41 -19.23 29.97
C ASN A 173 -12.87 -19.52 29.63
N THR A 174 -13.64 -20.15 30.52
CA THR A 174 -15.08 -20.37 30.32
C THR A 174 -15.82 -19.04 30.28
N PHE A 175 -15.53 -18.12 31.21
CA PHE A 175 -16.09 -16.77 31.21
C PHE A 175 -15.76 -16.01 29.90
N GLY A 176 -14.50 -16.05 29.46
CA GLY A 176 -14.07 -15.48 28.19
C GLY A 176 -14.78 -16.12 26.99
N THR A 177 -14.98 -17.43 27.02
CA THR A 177 -15.67 -18.19 25.94
C THR A 177 -17.15 -17.81 25.84
N VAL A 178 -17.85 -17.66 26.97
CA VAL A 178 -19.23 -17.13 26.99
C VAL A 178 -19.26 -15.73 26.41
N GLY A 179 -18.30 -14.88 26.80
CA GLY A 179 -18.09 -13.57 26.16
C GLY A 179 -17.93 -13.68 24.65
N GLY A 180 -17.17 -14.67 24.16
CA GLY A 180 -16.92 -14.87 22.73
C GLY A 180 -18.19 -15.17 21.94
N PHE A 181 -19.05 -16.04 22.47
CA PHE A 181 -20.36 -16.32 21.86
C PHE A 181 -21.28 -15.10 21.87
N LEU A 182 -21.31 -14.33 22.97
CA LEU A 182 -22.09 -13.10 23.06
C LEU A 182 -21.57 -12.01 22.11
N LEU A 183 -20.26 -11.92 21.92
CA LEU A 183 -19.63 -11.00 20.97
C LEU A 183 -20.00 -11.40 19.54
N GLY A 184 -19.97 -12.69 19.20
CA GLY A 184 -20.49 -13.19 17.93
C GLY A 184 -21.97 -12.84 17.71
N LEU A 185 -22.81 -13.03 18.74
CA LEU A 185 -24.23 -12.67 18.70
C LEU A 185 -24.44 -11.17 18.44
N SER A 186 -23.58 -10.31 18.97
CA SER A 186 -23.68 -8.86 18.77
C SER A 186 -23.65 -8.46 17.28
N PHE A 187 -22.85 -9.14 16.45
CA PHE A 187 -22.82 -8.89 15.01
C PHE A 187 -24.10 -9.33 14.30
N PHE A 188 -24.78 -10.39 14.76
CA PHE A 188 -26.09 -10.75 14.22
C PHE A 188 -27.13 -9.66 14.50
N ILE A 189 -27.07 -9.01 15.68
CA ILE A 189 -27.93 -7.85 16.00
C ILE A 189 -27.64 -6.69 15.03
N MET A 190 -26.36 -6.42 14.74
CA MET A 190 -25.96 -5.39 13.76
C MET A 190 -26.51 -5.67 12.37
N PHE A 191 -26.27 -6.87 11.83
CA PHE A 191 -26.71 -7.24 10.49
C PHE A 191 -28.23 -7.27 10.38
N TYR A 192 -28.92 -7.77 11.41
CA TYR A 192 -30.37 -7.71 11.46
C TYR A 192 -30.89 -6.27 11.43
N ASN A 193 -30.29 -5.37 12.22
CA ASN A 193 -30.67 -3.95 12.23
C ASN A 193 -30.48 -3.33 10.83
N PHE A 194 -29.31 -3.53 10.22
CA PHE A 194 -29.03 -3.02 8.87
C PHE A 194 -29.96 -3.61 7.81
N ALA A 195 -30.25 -4.91 7.85
CA ALA A 195 -31.16 -5.53 6.89
C ALA A 195 -32.61 -5.05 7.07
N LYS A 196 -33.11 -5.04 8.32
CA LYS A 196 -34.45 -4.53 8.66
C LYS A 196 -34.62 -3.09 8.20
N SER A 197 -33.66 -2.23 8.51
CA SER A 197 -33.73 -0.80 8.23
C SER A 197 -33.53 -0.47 6.76
N TYR A 198 -32.82 -1.30 6.01
CA TYR A 198 -32.70 -1.09 4.56
C TYR A 198 -34.07 -1.23 3.88
N VAL A 199 -34.87 -2.20 4.34
CA VAL A 199 -36.20 -2.49 3.78
C VAL A 199 -37.30 -1.61 4.39
N HIS A 200 -37.29 -1.40 5.71
CA HIS A 200 -38.39 -0.77 6.44
C HIS A 200 -38.01 0.50 7.22
N GLY A 201 -36.76 0.97 7.09
CA GLY A 201 -36.30 2.17 7.78
C GLY A 201 -36.98 3.44 7.29
N ALA A 202 -37.06 4.44 8.15
CA ALA A 202 -37.49 5.78 7.77
C ALA A 202 -36.48 6.40 6.80
N GLU A 203 -36.95 7.30 5.93
CA GLU A 203 -36.07 8.09 5.07
C GLU A 203 -35.11 8.93 5.91
N ALA A 204 -33.83 8.92 5.55
CA ALA A 204 -32.78 9.65 6.27
C ALA A 204 -32.78 11.15 6.02
N GLY A 205 -33.22 11.58 4.83
CA GLY A 205 -32.96 12.90 4.31
C GLY A 205 -31.47 13.15 4.03
N ASP A 206 -31.14 14.38 3.66
CA ASP A 206 -29.78 14.74 3.23
C ASP A 206 -28.79 14.71 4.41
N ASN A 207 -29.23 15.22 5.56
CA ASN A 207 -28.46 15.33 6.79
C ASN A 207 -29.27 14.91 8.04
N PRO A 208 -29.13 13.66 8.50
CA PRO A 208 -29.75 13.20 9.74
C PRO A 208 -29.04 13.72 11.02
N TRP A 209 -27.90 14.39 10.87
CA TRP A 209 -27.04 14.85 11.97
C TRP A 209 -27.01 16.39 12.05
N GLU A 210 -28.00 16.98 12.73
CA GLU A 210 -28.29 18.43 12.84
C GLU A 210 -27.08 19.40 12.90
N PHE A 211 -25.95 19.02 13.52
CA PHE A 211 -24.80 19.92 13.74
C PHE A 211 -23.56 19.60 12.92
N THR A 212 -23.62 18.63 12.01
CA THR A 212 -22.47 18.32 11.13
C THR A 212 -22.26 19.44 10.10
N ARG A 213 -20.99 19.65 9.73
CA ARG A 213 -20.56 20.70 8.79
C ARG A 213 -19.62 20.17 7.70
N THR A 214 -19.52 18.85 7.61
CA THR A 214 -18.67 18.16 6.65
C THR A 214 -19.40 17.98 5.31
N ALA A 215 -18.68 18.02 4.20
CA ALA A 215 -19.24 18.16 2.85
C ALA A 215 -20.14 16.97 2.43
N GLU A 216 -19.92 15.78 3.00
CA GLU A 216 -20.71 14.58 2.70
C GLU A 216 -22.18 14.70 3.13
N TRP A 217 -22.50 15.61 4.06
CA TRP A 217 -23.87 15.88 4.51
C TRP A 217 -24.51 17.10 3.83
N ALA A 218 -23.82 17.70 2.86
CA ALA A 218 -24.36 18.79 2.04
C ALA A 218 -25.05 18.29 0.75
N VAL A 219 -25.16 16.96 0.60
CA VAL A 219 -25.74 16.30 -0.59
C VAL A 219 -26.83 15.31 -0.16
N PRO A 220 -27.72 14.89 -1.09
CA PRO A 220 -28.71 13.87 -0.83
C PRO A 220 -28.15 12.55 -0.27
N SER A 221 -29.03 11.71 0.25
CA SER A 221 -28.72 10.37 0.74
C SER A 221 -29.59 9.33 0.01
N PRO A 222 -29.03 8.46 -0.86
CA PRO A 222 -27.63 8.37 -1.26
C PRO A 222 -27.16 9.56 -2.13
N PRO A 223 -25.83 9.80 -2.21
CA PRO A 223 -25.29 10.91 -2.99
C PRO A 223 -25.53 10.70 -4.49
N PRO A 224 -25.67 11.80 -5.27
CA PRO A 224 -25.68 11.72 -6.73
C PRO A 224 -24.30 11.30 -7.26
N LEU A 225 -24.24 10.84 -8.51
CA LEU A 225 -23.00 10.33 -9.13
C LEU A 225 -21.83 11.32 -9.07
N GLU A 226 -22.12 12.61 -9.28
CA GLU A 226 -21.11 13.67 -9.30
C GLU A 226 -20.79 14.25 -7.90
N ASN A 227 -21.43 13.71 -6.85
CA ASN A 227 -21.44 14.23 -5.48
C ASN A 227 -21.96 15.68 -5.38
N TRP A 228 -21.21 16.67 -5.83
CA TRP A 228 -21.51 18.10 -5.70
C TRP A 228 -21.43 18.83 -7.06
N GLU A 229 -22.27 19.84 -7.28
CA GLU A 229 -22.18 20.70 -8.48
C GLU A 229 -20.95 21.63 -8.44
N GLY A 230 -20.50 22.07 -7.26
CA GLY A 230 -19.31 22.92 -7.06
C GLY A 230 -18.18 22.22 -6.31
N ARG A 231 -17.01 22.86 -6.21
CA ARG A 231 -15.86 22.33 -5.44
C ARG A 231 -16.00 22.71 -3.95
N PRO A 232 -16.03 21.75 -3.02
CA PRO A 232 -16.09 22.06 -1.60
C PRO A 232 -14.80 22.73 -1.12
N SER A 233 -14.94 23.82 -0.38
CA SER A 233 -13.86 24.59 0.24
C SER A 233 -14.16 24.86 1.72
N TYR A 234 -13.09 24.90 2.51
CA TYR A 234 -13.11 25.26 3.93
C TYR A 234 -12.23 26.49 4.24
N ALA A 235 -11.82 27.24 3.21
CA ALA A 235 -10.86 28.35 3.35
C ALA A 235 -11.34 29.42 4.35
N THR A 236 -12.66 29.67 4.40
CA THR A 236 -13.28 30.64 5.32
C THR A 236 -13.59 30.07 6.71
N GLY A 237 -13.21 28.81 6.98
CA GLY A 237 -13.56 28.09 8.20
C GLY A 237 -15.00 27.55 8.23
N ARG A 238 -15.75 27.68 7.13
CA ARG A 238 -17.06 27.03 6.90
C ARG A 238 -17.05 26.33 5.54
N LEU A 239 -17.95 25.37 5.36
CA LEU A 239 -18.14 24.73 4.07
C LEU A 239 -18.76 25.72 3.09
N GLU A 240 -18.08 25.94 1.98
CA GLU A 240 -18.54 26.74 0.84
C GLU A 240 -18.32 25.94 -0.45
N PHE A 241 -19.12 26.20 -1.47
CA PHE A 241 -18.97 25.59 -2.79
C PHE A 241 -18.50 26.65 -3.78
N LEU A 242 -17.27 26.47 -4.28
CA LEU A 242 -16.73 27.31 -5.35
C LEU A 242 -17.33 26.85 -6.69
N GLU A 243 -17.65 27.80 -7.57
CA GLU A 243 -18.02 27.49 -8.95
C GLU A 243 -16.89 26.75 -9.65
N ARG A 244 -17.21 25.69 -10.40
CA ARG A 244 -16.21 24.92 -11.16
C ARG A 244 -15.58 25.85 -12.23
N GLY A 245 -14.32 26.24 -12.02
CA GLY A 245 -13.55 27.09 -12.96
C GLY A 245 -12.79 28.25 -12.34
N HIS A 246 -13.04 28.61 -11.07
CA HIS A 246 -12.28 29.64 -10.36
C HIS A 246 -11.18 29.01 -9.51
N ALA A 247 -9.94 29.51 -9.64
CA ALA A 247 -8.84 29.12 -8.77
C ALA A 247 -9.18 29.50 -7.32
N ALA A 248 -8.65 28.74 -6.36
CA ALA A 248 -8.97 28.85 -4.93
C ALA A 248 -8.41 30.13 -4.24
N ASP A 249 -8.09 31.16 -5.03
CA ASP A 249 -7.64 32.46 -4.54
C ASP A 249 -8.57 33.55 -5.10
N GLY A 250 -9.52 33.97 -4.26
CA GLY A 250 -10.29 35.22 -4.39
C GLY A 250 -10.53 35.75 -5.82
N GLY A 251 -11.38 35.07 -6.59
CA GLY A 251 -12.05 35.66 -7.74
C GLY A 251 -11.19 35.95 -8.98
N ARG A 252 -9.98 35.38 -9.10
CA ARG A 252 -9.21 35.47 -10.35
C ARG A 252 -9.31 34.18 -11.18
N PRO A 253 -9.50 34.28 -12.51
CA PRO A 253 -9.43 33.12 -13.39
C PRO A 253 -8.02 32.51 -13.34
N ALA A 254 -7.93 31.18 -13.44
CA ALA A 254 -6.66 30.44 -13.36
C ALA A 254 -5.61 30.90 -14.39
N SER A 255 -6.04 31.56 -15.47
CA SER A 255 -5.17 32.16 -16.49
C SER A 255 -4.31 33.33 -15.98
N GLU A 256 -4.71 34.02 -14.91
CA GLU A 256 -3.97 35.18 -14.36
C GLU A 256 -2.90 34.79 -13.31
N LEU A 257 -3.01 33.61 -12.69
CA LEU A 257 -2.02 33.12 -11.73
C LEU A 257 -0.71 32.67 -12.40
N ALA A 258 -0.73 32.42 -13.71
CA ALA A 258 0.45 32.06 -14.48
C ALA A 258 1.34 33.26 -14.86
N SER A 259 0.85 34.50 -14.70
CA SER A 259 1.57 35.71 -15.15
C SER A 259 2.39 36.44 -14.08
N ASP A 260 2.20 36.14 -12.79
CA ASP A 260 2.98 36.77 -11.73
C ASP A 260 4.23 35.94 -11.40
N GLY A 261 5.34 36.39 -11.99
CA GLY A 261 6.66 35.79 -11.81
C GLY A 261 7.11 35.76 -10.35
N GLY A 262 7.36 34.56 -9.84
CA GLY A 262 7.96 34.32 -8.53
C GLY A 262 8.72 33.00 -8.50
N ALA A 263 10.05 33.09 -8.62
CA ALA A 263 11.07 32.05 -8.41
C ALA A 263 11.04 30.82 -9.34
N ALA A 264 12.04 30.78 -10.22
CA ALA A 264 12.40 29.62 -11.01
C ALA A 264 12.68 28.40 -10.12
N THR A 265 11.81 27.40 -10.22
CA THR A 265 12.20 26.00 -10.08
C THR A 265 11.85 25.32 -11.41
N ASP A 266 12.82 24.62 -11.95
CA ASP A 266 12.81 23.97 -13.25
C ASP A 266 11.95 22.70 -13.22
N GLY A 267 11.03 22.58 -14.17
CA GLY A 267 10.48 21.27 -14.57
C GLY A 267 8.96 21.09 -14.61
N GLY A 268 8.15 22.12 -14.37
CA GLY A 268 6.69 22.03 -14.47
C GLY A 268 6.08 23.10 -15.36
N HIS A 269 5.95 22.85 -16.66
CA HIS A 269 5.03 23.64 -17.48
C HIS A 269 3.61 23.30 -17.04
N ALA A 270 2.98 24.20 -16.27
CA ALA A 270 1.57 24.13 -15.95
C ALA A 270 0.76 24.32 -17.23
N HIS A 271 0.01 23.28 -17.62
CA HIS A 271 -0.95 23.32 -18.71
C HIS A 271 -2.16 24.17 -18.30
N ALA A 272 -2.03 25.50 -18.37
CA ALA A 272 -3.14 26.43 -18.15
C ALA A 272 -4.01 26.60 -19.41
N ASP A 273 -3.44 26.41 -20.60
CA ASP A 273 -4.12 26.74 -21.87
C ASP A 273 -5.11 25.67 -22.36
N GLU A 274 -4.95 24.40 -21.95
CA GLU A 274 -5.79 23.29 -22.42
C GLU A 274 -7.12 23.15 -21.67
N ALA A 275 -7.35 23.87 -20.57
CA ALA A 275 -8.60 23.78 -19.81
C ALA A 275 -9.77 24.54 -20.48
N SER A 276 -9.52 25.33 -21.52
CA SER A 276 -10.48 26.29 -22.09
C SER A 276 -11.45 25.73 -23.14
N ASP A 277 -11.20 24.54 -23.70
CA ASP A 277 -11.91 24.06 -24.91
C ASP A 277 -12.90 22.89 -24.66
N TYR A 278 -13.15 22.52 -23.41
CA TYR A 278 -14.04 21.40 -23.10
C TYR A 278 -15.51 21.83 -23.03
N ILE A 279 -16.25 21.60 -24.11
CA ILE A 279 -17.72 21.73 -24.15
C ILE A 279 -18.34 20.69 -23.19
N LEU A 280 -18.66 21.17 -21.99
CA LEU A 280 -19.34 20.50 -20.88
C LEU A 280 -20.83 20.26 -21.18
N GLY A 281 -21.11 19.41 -22.16
CA GLY A 281 -22.47 19.19 -22.59
C GLY A 281 -22.64 17.88 -23.33
N ASP A 282 -22.36 16.74 -22.68
CA ASP A 282 -23.15 15.54 -22.89
C ASP A 282 -22.91 14.50 -21.78
N LYS A 283 -24.02 13.95 -21.31
CA LYS A 283 -24.19 12.87 -20.33
C LYS A 283 -22.95 11.98 -20.20
N HIS A 284 -22.21 12.09 -19.08
CA HIS A 284 -21.17 11.11 -18.75
C HIS A 284 -21.84 9.75 -18.50
N HIS A 285 -21.75 8.85 -19.49
CA HIS A 285 -22.13 7.46 -19.31
C HIS A 285 -21.32 6.88 -18.15
N SER A 286 -21.93 6.08 -17.28
CA SER A 286 -21.22 5.36 -16.21
C SER A 286 -19.96 4.69 -16.79
N HIS A 287 -18.78 5.23 -16.47
CA HIS A 287 -17.49 4.75 -16.98
C HIS A 287 -17.04 3.50 -16.20
N ALA A 288 -17.91 2.50 -16.13
CA ALA A 288 -17.60 1.23 -15.50
C ALA A 288 -16.72 0.38 -16.43
N SER A 289 -15.46 0.19 -16.04
CA SER A 289 -14.54 -0.73 -16.72
C SER A 289 -14.58 -2.12 -16.07
N ILE A 290 -14.64 -3.16 -16.88
CA ILE A 290 -14.55 -4.56 -16.41
C ILE A 290 -13.11 -4.99 -16.13
N TRP A 291 -12.13 -4.28 -16.69
CA TRP A 291 -10.74 -4.72 -16.69
C TRP A 291 -10.06 -4.73 -15.32
N PRO A 292 -10.35 -3.81 -14.37
CA PRO A 292 -9.85 -3.94 -13.00
C PRO A 292 -10.29 -5.25 -12.33
N PHE A 293 -11.53 -5.69 -12.55
CA PHE A 293 -12.02 -6.97 -12.04
C PHE A 293 -11.34 -8.15 -12.74
N ALA A 294 -11.23 -8.12 -14.07
CA ALA A 294 -10.57 -9.16 -14.86
C ALA A 294 -9.09 -9.32 -14.47
N LEU A 295 -8.37 -8.20 -14.28
CA LEU A 295 -6.98 -8.19 -13.83
C LEU A 295 -6.85 -8.78 -12.42
N SER A 296 -7.75 -8.42 -11.51
CA SER A 296 -7.77 -8.96 -10.15
C SER A 296 -8.03 -10.47 -10.13
N LEU A 297 -8.99 -10.94 -10.93
CA LEU A 297 -9.30 -12.36 -11.07
C LEU A 297 -8.12 -13.13 -11.68
N ALA A 298 -7.49 -12.60 -12.73
CA ALA A 298 -6.33 -13.21 -13.35
C ALA A 298 -5.14 -13.29 -12.38
N THR A 299 -4.93 -12.24 -11.58
CA THR A 299 -3.92 -12.21 -10.51
C THR A 299 -4.20 -13.27 -9.45
N PHE A 300 -5.45 -13.40 -9.01
CA PHE A 300 -5.85 -14.45 -8.08
C PHE A 300 -5.56 -15.85 -8.64
N VAL A 301 -5.92 -16.11 -9.91
CA VAL A 301 -5.66 -17.39 -10.58
C VAL A 301 -4.15 -17.66 -10.69
N ALA A 302 -3.35 -16.65 -11.03
CA ALA A 302 -1.90 -16.76 -11.12
C ALA A 302 -1.27 -17.14 -9.77
N LEU A 303 -1.66 -16.44 -8.69
CA LEU A 303 -1.17 -16.68 -7.34
C LEU A 303 -1.65 -18.03 -6.78
N LEU A 304 -2.89 -18.43 -7.07
CA LEU A 304 -3.42 -19.75 -6.72
C LEU A 304 -2.60 -20.86 -7.39
N GLY A 305 -2.29 -20.72 -8.68
CA GLY A 305 -1.38 -21.62 -9.40
C GLY A 305 0.02 -21.64 -8.76
N ALA A 306 0.58 -20.46 -8.49
CA ALA A 306 1.93 -20.32 -7.96
C ALA A 306 2.10 -21.00 -6.59
N SER A 307 1.04 -21.00 -5.77
CA SER A 307 1.04 -21.61 -4.43
C SER A 307 1.38 -23.10 -4.41
N GLY A 308 1.13 -23.82 -5.52
CA GLY A 308 1.39 -25.26 -5.62
C GLY A 308 2.55 -25.66 -6.54
N ILE A 309 3.19 -24.72 -7.24
CA ILE A 309 4.23 -25.01 -8.25
C ILE A 309 5.30 -25.94 -7.70
N ARG A 310 5.90 -25.60 -6.54
CA ARG A 310 7.00 -26.37 -5.93
C ARG A 310 6.64 -27.84 -5.65
N ARG A 311 5.37 -28.13 -5.35
CA ARG A 311 4.90 -29.49 -5.06
C ARG A 311 4.48 -30.24 -6.33
N SER A 312 4.18 -29.50 -7.39
CA SER A 312 3.60 -29.99 -8.63
C SER A 312 4.60 -30.19 -9.77
N MET A 313 5.78 -29.56 -9.67
CA MET A 313 6.83 -29.61 -10.67
C MET A 313 8.17 -29.91 -10.00
N ALA A 314 8.88 -30.90 -10.51
CA ALA A 314 10.27 -31.16 -10.19
C ALA A 314 11.12 -30.96 -11.45
N PHE A 315 12.13 -30.11 -11.35
CA PHE A 315 13.15 -29.96 -12.39
C PHE A 315 14.24 -31.00 -12.12
N VAL A 316 14.29 -32.04 -12.96
CA VAL A 316 15.28 -33.12 -12.87
C VAL A 316 16.26 -32.92 -14.01
N GLY A 317 17.43 -32.36 -13.73
CA GLY A 317 18.47 -32.11 -14.74
C GLY A 317 19.82 -32.71 -14.37
N GLY A 318 20.52 -33.26 -15.36
CA GLY A 318 21.94 -33.60 -15.23
C GLY A 318 22.82 -32.34 -15.13
N PRO A 319 24.02 -32.43 -14.54
CA PRO A 319 24.73 -31.28 -13.98
C PRO A 319 25.13 -30.14 -14.95
N ASN A 320 25.06 -30.33 -16.28
CA ASN A 320 25.83 -29.48 -17.22
C ASN A 320 25.04 -28.87 -18.41
N SER A 321 23.69 -28.87 -18.47
CA SER A 321 23.00 -28.06 -19.51
C SER A 321 21.50 -27.80 -19.27
N LEU A 322 21.00 -26.65 -19.73
CA LEU A 322 19.56 -26.38 -19.92
C LEU A 322 18.90 -27.33 -20.94
N SER A 323 19.69 -27.95 -21.82
CA SER A 323 19.21 -28.90 -22.84
C SER A 323 18.90 -30.31 -22.31
N GLY A 324 18.83 -30.50 -20.98
CA GLY A 324 18.52 -31.80 -20.37
C GLY A 324 17.80 -31.69 -19.02
N VAL A 325 17.07 -30.59 -18.77
CA VAL A 325 16.21 -30.47 -17.58
C VAL A 325 14.86 -31.13 -17.89
N ASP A 326 14.70 -32.38 -17.46
CA ASP A 326 13.40 -33.05 -17.50
C ASP A 326 12.49 -32.41 -16.45
N VAL A 327 11.38 -31.83 -16.92
CA VAL A 327 10.35 -31.27 -16.04
C VAL A 327 9.34 -32.35 -15.73
N VAL A 328 9.42 -32.93 -14.53
CA VAL A 328 8.43 -33.89 -14.05
C VAL A 328 7.25 -33.13 -13.46
N VAL A 329 6.12 -33.15 -14.15
CA VAL A 329 4.87 -32.52 -13.69
C VAL A 329 4.01 -33.57 -13.00
N SER A 330 3.96 -33.54 -11.67
CA SER A 330 3.13 -34.45 -10.86
C SER A 330 1.66 -34.00 -10.81
N ASN A 331 1.41 -32.69 -10.92
CA ASN A 331 0.07 -32.13 -11.00
C ASN A 331 0.05 -30.95 -12.00
N PRO A 332 -0.54 -31.11 -13.20
CA PRO A 332 -0.52 -30.06 -14.21
C PRO A 332 -1.41 -28.86 -13.88
N VAL A 333 -2.32 -28.97 -12.90
CA VAL A 333 -3.29 -27.92 -12.58
C VAL A 333 -2.59 -26.63 -12.11
N TYR A 334 -1.64 -26.73 -11.19
CA TYR A 334 -0.94 -25.57 -10.65
C TYR A 334 -0.16 -24.77 -11.72
N PRO A 335 0.74 -25.40 -12.51
CA PRO A 335 1.42 -24.69 -13.59
C PRO A 335 0.48 -24.17 -14.68
N ALA A 336 -0.59 -24.91 -15.01
CA ALA A 336 -1.61 -24.43 -15.95
C ALA A 336 -2.31 -23.17 -15.42
N LEU A 337 -2.73 -23.16 -14.15
CA LEU A 337 -3.35 -21.99 -13.52
C LEU A 337 -2.37 -20.81 -13.45
N THR A 338 -1.09 -21.04 -13.15
CA THR A 338 -0.08 -19.96 -13.17
C THR A 338 0.05 -19.36 -14.56
N LEU A 339 0.17 -20.19 -15.60
CA LEU A 339 0.30 -19.72 -16.98
C LEU A 339 -0.95 -18.98 -17.44
N VAL A 340 -2.14 -19.57 -17.23
CA VAL A 340 -3.42 -18.96 -17.60
C VAL A 340 -3.64 -17.65 -16.84
N GLY A 341 -3.34 -17.61 -15.55
CA GLY A 341 -3.42 -16.41 -14.74
C GLY A 341 -2.46 -15.32 -15.22
N ALA A 342 -1.20 -15.65 -15.48
CA ALA A 342 -0.21 -14.69 -15.97
C ALA A 342 -0.57 -14.13 -17.36
N LEU A 343 -1.00 -14.98 -18.29
CA LEU A 343 -1.49 -14.55 -19.60
C LEU A 343 -2.77 -13.70 -19.46
N GLY A 344 -3.66 -14.07 -18.56
CA GLY A 344 -4.85 -13.30 -18.23
C GLY A 344 -4.52 -11.92 -17.66
N MET A 345 -3.49 -11.81 -16.82
CA MET A 345 -3.03 -10.53 -16.27
C MET A 345 -2.50 -9.63 -17.38
N LEU A 346 -1.64 -10.16 -18.26
CA LEU A 346 -1.12 -9.42 -19.41
C LEU A 346 -2.24 -8.97 -20.34
N TYR A 347 -3.16 -9.88 -20.68
CA TYR A 347 -4.30 -9.57 -21.53
C TYR A 347 -5.19 -8.48 -20.91
N ALA A 348 -5.62 -8.66 -19.66
CA ALA A 348 -6.47 -7.70 -18.97
C ALA A 348 -5.79 -6.34 -18.81
N GLY A 349 -4.48 -6.31 -18.49
CA GLY A 349 -3.70 -5.09 -18.39
C GLY A 349 -3.59 -4.35 -19.73
N VAL A 350 -3.32 -5.07 -20.83
CA VAL A 350 -3.29 -4.48 -22.17
C VAL A 350 -4.67 -3.97 -22.58
N GLN A 351 -5.73 -4.74 -22.37
CA GLN A 351 -7.08 -4.30 -22.71
C GLN A 351 -7.51 -3.09 -21.87
N TRP A 352 -7.15 -3.05 -20.59
CA TRP A 352 -7.39 -1.88 -19.75
C TRP A 352 -6.65 -0.65 -20.25
N GLY A 353 -5.37 -0.79 -20.62
CA GLY A 353 -4.59 0.30 -21.20
C GLY A 353 -5.06 0.75 -22.58
N LEU A 354 -5.77 -0.13 -23.31
CA LEU A 354 -6.36 0.19 -24.62
C LEU A 354 -7.70 0.91 -24.50
N GLU A 355 -8.41 0.73 -23.40
CA GLU A 355 -9.71 1.34 -23.15
C GLU A 355 -9.59 2.86 -23.06
N ASP A 356 -10.34 3.57 -23.90
CA ASP A 356 -10.39 5.03 -23.82
C ASP A 356 -11.20 5.46 -22.61
N PHE A 357 -10.55 6.16 -21.69
CA PHE A 357 -11.17 6.68 -20.48
C PHE A 357 -11.21 8.21 -20.52
N PHE A 358 -12.43 8.77 -20.58
CA PHE A 358 -12.64 10.20 -20.46
C PHE A 358 -12.79 10.56 -18.99
N ALA A 359 -11.66 10.85 -18.33
CA ALA A 359 -11.67 11.45 -17.00
C ALA A 359 -11.92 12.97 -17.11
N PRO A 360 -12.60 13.60 -16.14
CA PRO A 360 -12.44 15.02 -15.91
C PRO A 360 -10.94 15.36 -15.80
N PRO A 361 -10.50 16.55 -16.27
CA PRO A 361 -9.11 16.95 -16.16
C PRO A 361 -8.62 16.78 -14.72
N ALA A 362 -7.48 16.12 -14.55
CA ALA A 362 -6.94 15.82 -13.24
C ALA A 362 -6.68 17.13 -12.50
N GLU A 363 -7.40 17.35 -11.40
CA GLU A 363 -7.20 18.55 -10.59
C GLU A 363 -5.74 18.65 -10.15
N VAL A 364 -5.11 19.77 -10.46
CA VAL A 364 -3.79 20.10 -9.94
C VAL A 364 -3.91 20.34 -8.45
N ALA A 365 -3.06 19.69 -7.65
CA ALA A 365 -3.04 19.95 -6.22
C ALA A 365 -2.69 21.42 -5.98
N SER A 366 -3.55 22.11 -5.24
CA SER A 366 -3.45 23.56 -4.99
C SER A 366 -2.95 23.87 -3.57
N ARG A 367 -2.28 22.89 -2.93
CA ARG A 367 -1.84 22.98 -1.54
C ARG A 367 -0.49 22.31 -1.36
N TRP A 368 0.38 23.01 -0.65
CA TRP A 368 1.67 22.50 -0.19
C TRP A 368 1.49 21.18 0.59
N PRO A 369 2.41 20.21 0.45
CA PRO A 369 3.68 20.24 -0.30
C PRO A 369 3.56 19.86 -1.78
N PHE A 370 2.37 19.55 -2.27
CA PHE A 370 2.14 19.03 -3.62
C PHE A 370 1.59 20.07 -4.59
N ASP A 371 1.79 21.35 -4.27
CA ASP A 371 1.28 22.45 -5.08
C ASP A 371 1.84 22.36 -6.52
N GLY A 372 0.96 22.46 -7.52
CA GLY A 372 1.35 22.31 -8.93
C GLY A 372 1.54 20.87 -9.42
N VAL A 373 1.35 19.85 -8.57
CA VAL A 373 1.48 18.44 -8.96
C VAL A 373 0.14 17.84 -9.38
N GLU A 374 0.08 17.25 -10.57
CA GLU A 374 -1.08 16.49 -11.05
C GLU A 374 -1.31 15.25 -10.16
N LYS A 375 -2.56 14.96 -9.77
CA LYS A 375 -2.89 13.82 -8.89
C LYS A 375 -2.41 12.47 -9.43
N ASN A 376 -2.48 12.26 -10.75
CA ASN A 376 -2.01 11.02 -11.37
C ASN A 376 -0.49 10.85 -11.22
N LYS A 377 0.27 11.94 -11.43
CA LYS A 377 1.71 11.98 -11.18
C LYS A 377 2.06 11.75 -9.72
N LEU A 378 1.28 12.31 -8.80
CA LEU A 378 1.41 12.04 -7.36
C LEU A 378 1.19 10.56 -7.04
N GLY A 379 0.21 9.91 -7.69
CA GLY A 379 -0.01 8.46 -7.59
C GLY A 379 1.22 7.64 -8.00
N VAL A 380 1.88 8.01 -9.10
CA VAL A 380 3.14 7.38 -9.53
C VAL A 380 4.23 7.57 -8.49
N TRP A 381 4.38 8.76 -7.91
CA TRP A 381 5.37 8.99 -6.85
C TRP A 381 5.12 8.15 -5.60
N PHE A 382 3.86 7.97 -5.18
CA PHE A 382 3.54 7.07 -4.07
C PHE A 382 3.83 5.61 -4.40
N PHE A 383 3.55 5.17 -5.63
CA PHE A 383 3.93 3.85 -6.12
C PHE A 383 5.45 3.66 -6.05
N LEU A 384 6.24 4.59 -6.59
CA LEU A 384 7.70 4.52 -6.55
C LEU A 384 8.26 4.61 -5.12
N ALA A 385 7.64 5.39 -4.23
CA ALA A 385 8.01 5.42 -2.83
C ALA A 385 7.83 4.06 -2.16
N SER A 386 6.84 3.27 -2.58
CA SER A 386 6.68 1.89 -2.10
C SER A 386 7.81 0.98 -2.60
N ASP A 387 8.25 1.13 -3.86
CA ASP A 387 9.38 0.36 -4.39
C ASP A 387 10.71 0.73 -3.71
N VAL A 388 10.91 2.02 -3.36
CA VAL A 388 12.06 2.47 -2.54
C VAL A 388 12.10 1.72 -1.22
N LEU A 389 10.95 1.53 -0.55
CA LEU A 389 10.90 0.78 0.71
C LEU A 389 11.21 -0.70 0.50
N VAL A 390 10.69 -1.32 -0.56
CA VAL A 390 10.98 -2.72 -0.89
C VAL A 390 12.47 -2.91 -1.16
N PHE A 391 13.06 -2.19 -2.12
CA PHE A 391 14.49 -2.32 -2.42
C PHE A 391 15.37 -1.90 -1.26
N GLY A 392 15.00 -0.82 -0.56
CA GLY A 392 15.70 -0.36 0.64
C GLY A 392 15.77 -1.43 1.72
N ALA A 393 14.69 -2.19 1.95
CA ALA A 393 14.66 -3.30 2.89
C ALA A 393 15.59 -4.45 2.46
N PHE A 394 15.54 -4.87 1.19
CA PHE A 394 16.40 -5.94 0.67
C PHE A 394 17.88 -5.56 0.68
N ILE A 395 18.22 -4.35 0.25
CA ILE A 395 19.59 -3.81 0.26
C ILE A 395 20.10 -3.70 1.70
N SER A 396 19.29 -3.15 2.61
CA SER A 396 19.66 -3.02 4.02
C SER A 396 19.85 -4.38 4.69
N ALA A 397 18.98 -5.35 4.39
CA ALA A 397 19.13 -6.72 4.86
C ALA A 397 20.40 -7.38 4.32
N ALA A 398 20.71 -7.20 3.03
CA ALA A 398 21.91 -7.72 2.41
C ALA A 398 23.18 -7.15 3.07
N ILE A 399 23.24 -5.83 3.28
CA ILE A 399 24.34 -5.16 3.98
C ILE A 399 24.46 -5.66 5.43
N PHE A 400 23.34 -5.74 6.15
CA PHE A 400 23.32 -6.19 7.54
C PHE A 400 23.83 -7.63 7.68
N ILE A 401 23.31 -8.55 6.87
CA ILE A 401 23.72 -9.96 6.88
C ILE A 401 25.20 -10.09 6.49
N ARG A 402 25.65 -9.35 5.49
CA ARG A 402 27.05 -9.31 5.06
C ARG A 402 27.99 -8.91 6.20
N VAL A 403 27.71 -7.76 6.84
CA VAL A 403 28.52 -7.25 7.96
C VAL A 403 28.48 -8.21 9.15
N ASN A 404 27.30 -8.71 9.52
CA ASN A 404 27.14 -9.61 10.65
C ASN A 404 27.78 -10.98 10.44
N SER A 405 27.86 -11.47 9.19
CA SER A 405 28.50 -12.74 8.85
C SER A 405 30.02 -12.62 8.73
N GLY A 406 30.60 -11.43 8.97
CA GLY A 406 32.03 -11.20 8.80
C GLY A 406 32.50 -11.21 7.34
N TRP A 407 31.56 -11.15 6.38
CA TRP A 407 31.86 -11.03 4.95
C TRP A 407 32.23 -9.58 4.61
N THR A 408 33.35 -9.13 5.17
CA THR A 408 33.94 -7.81 4.92
C THR A 408 35.10 -7.87 3.92
N SER A 409 35.48 -9.06 3.47
CA SER A 409 36.45 -9.25 2.39
C SER A 409 35.84 -8.88 1.03
N TRP A 410 36.68 -8.29 0.20
CA TRP A 410 36.34 -7.61 -1.06
C TRP A 410 36.44 -8.56 -2.25
N GLU A 411 35.72 -9.68 -2.20
CA GLU A 411 35.66 -10.64 -3.30
C GLU A 411 34.22 -10.66 -3.85
N PRO A 412 33.97 -9.94 -4.97
CA PRO A 412 32.67 -9.98 -5.62
C PRO A 412 32.39 -11.39 -6.13
N LEU A 413 31.12 -11.83 -6.06
CA LEU A 413 30.70 -13.10 -6.64
C LEU A 413 30.84 -13.07 -8.18
N PRO A 414 30.18 -12.12 -8.89
CA PRO A 414 30.30 -12.02 -10.33
C PRO A 414 31.52 -11.21 -10.77
N ALA A 415 31.93 -11.41 -12.02
CA ALA A 415 32.91 -10.56 -12.68
C ALA A 415 32.42 -9.10 -12.79
N GLU A 416 33.34 -8.14 -12.58
CA GLU A 416 33.00 -6.71 -12.57
C GLU A 416 32.62 -6.17 -13.95
N ILE A 417 33.27 -6.68 -15.02
CA ILE A 417 33.13 -6.14 -16.38
C ILE A 417 31.71 -6.29 -16.94
N PRO A 418 31.05 -7.47 -16.88
CA PRO A 418 29.63 -7.59 -17.27
C PRO A 418 28.71 -6.64 -16.50
N GLY A 419 28.96 -6.45 -15.19
CA GLY A 419 28.24 -5.48 -14.36
C GLY A 419 28.44 -4.04 -14.84
N LEU A 420 29.67 -3.66 -15.16
CA LEU A 420 30.02 -2.32 -15.66
C LEU A 420 29.36 -2.04 -17.02
N VAL A 421 29.42 -3.00 -17.94
CA VAL A 421 28.74 -2.88 -19.25
C VAL A 421 27.23 -2.68 -19.05
N ASN A 422 26.62 -3.47 -18.18
CA ASN A 422 25.21 -3.32 -17.83
C ASN A 422 24.86 -1.95 -17.25
N THR A 423 25.75 -1.37 -16.43
CA THR A 423 25.58 0.00 -15.93
C THR A 423 25.54 1.01 -17.06
N TYR A 424 26.46 0.94 -18.03
CA TYR A 424 26.42 1.83 -19.19
C TYR A 424 25.17 1.62 -20.05
N VAL A 425 24.74 0.37 -20.25
CA VAL A 425 23.54 0.03 -21.01
C VAL A 425 22.29 0.65 -20.37
N LEU A 426 22.11 0.49 -19.05
CA LEU A 426 20.96 1.05 -18.34
C LEU A 426 20.98 2.57 -18.31
N LEU A 427 22.10 3.20 -17.94
CA LEU A 427 22.20 4.67 -17.92
C LEU A 427 21.92 5.28 -19.30
N THR A 428 22.39 4.61 -20.37
CA THR A 428 22.06 5.03 -21.75
C THR A 428 20.57 4.85 -22.04
N SER A 429 19.94 3.77 -21.54
CA SER A 429 18.51 3.53 -21.71
C SER A 429 17.66 4.62 -21.06
N SER A 430 18.01 5.06 -19.85
CA SER A 430 17.40 6.24 -19.20
C SER A 430 17.44 7.47 -20.09
N PHE A 431 18.61 7.78 -20.67
CA PHE A 431 18.73 8.92 -21.58
C PHE A 431 17.79 8.79 -22.79
N THR A 432 17.67 7.59 -23.38
CA THR A 432 16.75 7.36 -24.50
C THR A 432 15.28 7.56 -24.12
N VAL A 433 14.85 7.24 -22.89
CA VAL A 433 13.47 7.49 -22.44
C VAL A 433 13.17 8.98 -22.31
N ILE A 434 14.11 9.76 -21.79
CA ILE A 434 13.99 11.24 -21.75
C ILE A 434 13.85 11.78 -23.17
N MET A 435 14.67 11.29 -24.10
CA MET A 435 14.56 11.70 -25.51
C MET A 435 13.20 11.33 -26.09
N ALA A 436 12.63 10.17 -25.75
CA ALA A 436 11.26 9.81 -26.16
C ALA A 436 10.24 10.83 -25.65
N LEU A 437 10.31 11.22 -24.36
CA LEU A 437 9.44 12.24 -23.79
C LEU A 437 9.59 13.60 -24.50
N VAL A 438 10.82 14.05 -24.74
CA VAL A 438 11.09 15.31 -25.45
C VAL A 438 10.52 15.28 -26.87
N TYR A 439 10.70 14.18 -27.61
CA TYR A 439 10.14 14.04 -28.95
C TYR A 439 8.61 13.93 -28.94
N SER A 440 8.02 13.32 -27.90
CA SER A 440 6.56 13.33 -27.69
C SER A 440 6.03 14.76 -27.55
N LYS A 441 6.68 15.58 -26.70
CA LYS A 441 6.34 16.99 -26.50
C LYS A 441 6.52 17.84 -27.76
N ARG A 442 7.50 17.50 -28.59
CA ARG A 442 7.74 18.15 -29.90
C ARG A 442 6.85 17.59 -31.02
N GLN A 443 5.98 16.63 -30.72
CA GLN A 443 5.13 15.94 -31.71
C GLN A 443 5.92 15.25 -32.84
N GLU A 444 7.16 14.85 -32.55
CA GLU A 444 8.06 14.17 -33.49
C GLU A 444 7.95 12.64 -33.36
N ARG A 445 6.83 12.07 -33.84
CA ARG A 445 6.48 10.64 -33.69
C ARG A 445 7.62 9.69 -34.06
N GLY A 446 8.26 9.89 -35.23
CA GLY A 446 9.32 8.98 -35.70
C GLY A 446 10.52 8.90 -34.74
N LYS A 447 10.93 10.03 -34.16
CA LYS A 447 12.05 10.07 -33.22
C LYS A 447 11.64 9.56 -31.84
N MET A 448 10.41 9.83 -31.39
CA MET A 448 9.88 9.23 -30.16
C MET A 448 9.88 7.70 -30.25
N LEU A 449 9.41 7.13 -31.36
CA LEU A 449 9.40 5.67 -31.58
C LEU A 449 10.82 5.10 -31.63
N ALA A 450 11.75 5.76 -32.31
CA ALA A 450 13.15 5.34 -32.35
C ALA A 450 13.78 5.34 -30.94
N SER A 451 13.50 6.36 -30.14
CA SER A 451 13.97 6.45 -28.75
C SER A 451 13.39 5.35 -27.87
N LEU A 452 12.07 5.08 -27.93
CA LEU A 452 11.45 3.97 -27.19
C LEU A 452 11.99 2.60 -27.63
N ALA A 453 12.18 2.40 -28.93
CA ALA A 453 12.77 1.17 -29.46
C ALA A 453 14.23 0.99 -29.00
N ALA A 454 15.00 2.08 -28.91
CA ALA A 454 16.34 2.07 -28.36
C ALA A 454 16.33 1.70 -26.86
N THR A 455 15.40 2.25 -26.06
CA THR A 455 15.22 1.85 -24.66
C THR A 455 14.97 0.35 -24.54
N ILE A 456 14.04 -0.20 -25.34
CA ILE A 456 13.72 -1.63 -25.34
C ILE A 456 14.94 -2.46 -25.71
N GLY A 457 15.67 -2.08 -26.77
CA GLY A 457 16.88 -2.78 -27.19
C GLY A 457 17.96 -2.81 -26.10
N LEU A 458 18.15 -1.68 -25.41
CA LEU A 458 19.10 -1.58 -24.30
C LEU A 458 18.65 -2.41 -23.09
N GLY A 459 17.38 -2.35 -22.70
CA GLY A 459 16.85 -3.18 -21.61
C GLY A 459 16.91 -4.69 -21.92
N LEU A 460 16.64 -5.11 -23.15
CA LEU A 460 16.84 -6.49 -23.60
C LEU A 460 18.32 -6.89 -23.57
N THR A 461 19.22 -5.99 -23.95
CA THR A 461 20.67 -6.20 -23.84
C THR A 461 21.09 -6.42 -22.39
N PHE A 462 20.57 -5.60 -21.47
CA PHE A 462 20.81 -5.78 -20.03
C PHE A 462 20.37 -7.16 -19.55
N LEU A 463 19.15 -7.58 -19.89
CA LEU A 463 18.62 -8.89 -19.51
C LEU A 463 19.42 -10.05 -20.14
N ALA A 464 19.89 -9.88 -21.39
CA ALA A 464 20.71 -10.89 -22.05
C ALA A 464 22.07 -11.06 -21.35
N ILE A 465 22.74 -9.96 -20.99
CA ILE A 465 24.00 -10.02 -20.23
C ILE A 465 23.75 -10.65 -18.86
N LYS A 466 22.66 -10.29 -18.18
CA LYS A 466 22.30 -10.89 -16.88
C LYS A 466 21.98 -12.38 -16.97
N GLY A 467 21.25 -12.79 -18.00
CA GLY A 467 20.94 -14.21 -18.24
C GLY A 467 22.20 -15.02 -18.53
N TRP A 468 23.14 -14.46 -19.30
CA TRP A 468 24.44 -15.07 -19.54
C TRP A 468 25.28 -15.16 -18.25
N GLU A 469 25.32 -14.09 -17.46
CA GLU A 469 26.03 -14.05 -16.18
C GLU A 469 25.49 -15.13 -15.22
N TRP A 470 24.17 -15.20 -15.03
CA TRP A 470 23.57 -16.25 -14.19
C TRP A 470 23.82 -17.65 -14.73
N HIS A 471 23.84 -17.84 -16.05
CA HIS A 471 24.20 -19.12 -16.64
C HIS A 471 25.64 -19.51 -16.29
N HIS A 472 26.59 -18.58 -16.43
CA HIS A 472 27.98 -18.80 -16.07
C HIS A 472 28.13 -19.13 -14.57
N GLU A 473 27.51 -18.33 -13.69
CA GLU A 473 27.59 -18.56 -12.24
C GLU A 473 27.01 -19.93 -11.84
N ILE A 474 25.87 -20.34 -12.40
CA ILE A 474 25.21 -21.60 -12.05
C ILE A 474 25.96 -22.82 -12.59
N TYR A 475 26.37 -22.79 -13.86
CA TYR A 475 26.85 -23.98 -14.56
C TYR A 475 28.38 -24.08 -14.62
N ASP A 476 29.09 -22.96 -14.68
CA ASP A 476 30.55 -22.95 -14.76
C ASP A 476 31.18 -22.80 -13.37
N ALA A 477 30.64 -21.91 -12.53
CA ALA A 477 31.13 -21.67 -11.17
C ALA A 477 30.41 -22.51 -10.09
N GLY A 478 29.27 -23.15 -10.42
CA GLY A 478 28.50 -23.97 -9.49
C GLY A 478 27.77 -23.19 -8.39
N ILE A 479 27.66 -21.86 -8.54
CA ILE A 479 26.99 -20.96 -7.60
C ILE A 479 25.49 -20.91 -7.94
N THR A 480 24.69 -21.64 -7.16
CA THR A 480 23.24 -21.70 -7.34
C THR A 480 22.51 -20.76 -6.37
N LEU A 481 21.18 -20.67 -6.45
CA LEU A 481 20.38 -19.84 -5.54
C LEU A 481 20.62 -20.14 -4.05
N THR A 482 20.95 -21.38 -3.71
CA THR A 482 21.05 -21.88 -2.33
C THR A 482 22.41 -22.46 -1.99
N THR A 483 23.38 -22.40 -2.91
CA THR A 483 24.66 -23.08 -2.73
C THR A 483 25.78 -22.26 -3.36
N ASN A 484 26.83 -22.03 -2.59
CA ASN A 484 28.03 -21.32 -3.02
C ASN A 484 29.29 -22.14 -2.70
N PRO A 485 29.94 -22.78 -3.69
CA PRO A 485 31.15 -23.57 -3.47
C PRO A 485 32.36 -22.74 -3.00
N HIS A 486 32.32 -21.43 -3.22
CA HIS A 486 33.46 -20.52 -3.03
C HIS A 486 33.27 -19.59 -1.81
N GLY A 487 32.16 -19.71 -1.07
CA GLY A 487 31.86 -18.86 0.06
C GLY A 487 30.58 -19.28 0.80
N PRO A 488 30.03 -18.42 1.67
CA PRO A 488 28.78 -18.73 2.36
C PRO A 488 27.60 -18.83 1.39
N ASP A 489 26.74 -19.84 1.56
CA ASP A 489 25.54 -20.03 0.73
C ASP A 489 24.63 -18.80 0.72
N ILE A 490 24.54 -18.09 1.84
CA ILE A 490 23.73 -16.87 1.97
C ILE A 490 24.16 -15.76 1.00
N GLN A 491 25.43 -15.73 0.61
CA GLN A 491 25.98 -14.77 -0.36
C GLN A 491 25.28 -14.92 -1.72
N SER A 492 25.16 -16.17 -2.19
CA SER A 492 24.49 -16.51 -3.44
C SER A 492 23.00 -16.17 -3.39
N THR A 493 22.32 -16.50 -2.29
CA THR A 493 20.91 -16.19 -2.09
C THR A 493 20.66 -14.68 -2.14
N LEU A 494 21.48 -13.88 -1.45
CA LEU A 494 21.34 -12.42 -1.46
C LEU A 494 21.53 -11.83 -2.85
N TYR A 495 22.54 -12.32 -3.59
CA TYR A 495 22.80 -11.90 -4.96
C TYR A 495 21.63 -12.22 -5.89
N TYR A 496 21.19 -13.47 -5.98
CA TYR A 496 20.13 -13.89 -6.90
C TYR A 496 18.76 -13.31 -6.55
N VAL A 497 18.41 -13.23 -5.26
CA VAL A 497 17.12 -12.66 -4.84
C VAL A 497 17.07 -11.17 -5.15
N THR A 498 18.13 -10.42 -4.85
CA THR A 498 18.12 -8.96 -5.03
C THR A 498 18.25 -8.57 -6.51
N THR A 499 19.16 -9.21 -7.26
CA THR A 499 19.30 -8.97 -8.70
C THR A 499 18.12 -9.54 -9.49
N GLY A 500 17.52 -10.64 -9.05
CA GLY A 500 16.31 -11.19 -9.64
C GLY A 500 15.08 -10.32 -9.43
N LEU A 501 14.93 -9.73 -8.23
CA LEU A 501 13.89 -8.73 -7.98
C LEU A 501 14.04 -7.54 -8.93
N HIS A 502 15.26 -7.02 -9.10
CA HIS A 502 15.53 -5.95 -10.07
C HIS A 502 15.24 -6.38 -11.51
N GLY A 503 15.68 -7.58 -11.92
CA GLY A 503 15.40 -8.14 -13.23
C GLY A 503 13.91 -8.25 -13.55
N ILE A 504 13.06 -8.62 -12.57
CA ILE A 504 11.61 -8.62 -12.72
C ILE A 504 11.08 -7.21 -13.03
N HIS A 505 11.60 -6.18 -12.36
CA HIS A 505 11.20 -4.78 -12.62
C HIS A 505 11.61 -4.34 -14.04
N VAL A 506 12.80 -4.73 -14.50
CA VAL A 506 13.23 -4.46 -15.88
C VAL A 506 12.29 -5.14 -16.89
N VAL A 507 11.90 -6.40 -16.65
CA VAL A 507 10.94 -7.13 -17.51
C VAL A 507 9.58 -6.43 -17.55
N LEU A 508 9.04 -6.04 -16.38
CA LEU A 508 7.77 -5.29 -16.31
C LEU A 508 7.87 -3.95 -17.06
N GLY A 509 8.97 -3.23 -16.89
CA GLY A 509 9.23 -1.99 -17.62
C GLY A 509 9.30 -2.21 -19.13
N LEU A 510 9.94 -3.29 -19.61
CA LEU A 510 9.99 -3.62 -21.04
C LEU A 510 8.61 -3.95 -21.62
N LEU A 511 7.73 -4.63 -20.86
CA LEU A 511 6.36 -4.88 -21.28
C LEU A 511 5.58 -3.58 -21.46
N VAL A 512 5.72 -2.64 -20.50
CA VAL A 512 5.12 -1.30 -20.59
C VAL A 512 5.72 -0.52 -21.77
N ALA A 513 7.05 -0.53 -21.94
CA ALA A 513 7.73 0.13 -23.05
C ALA A 513 7.25 -0.41 -24.41
N GLY A 514 7.07 -1.72 -24.54
CA GLY A 514 6.52 -2.35 -25.73
C GLY A 514 5.07 -1.92 -26.01
N PHE A 515 4.25 -1.82 -24.96
CA PHE A 515 2.89 -1.29 -25.06
C PHE A 515 2.88 0.18 -25.51
N LEU A 516 3.76 1.03 -24.94
CA LEU A 516 3.92 2.42 -25.37
C LEU A 516 4.45 2.52 -26.80
N LEU A 517 5.34 1.64 -27.23
CA LEU A 517 5.81 1.63 -28.62
C LEU A 517 4.65 1.33 -29.58
N TYR A 518 3.80 0.34 -29.25
CA TYR A 518 2.63 -0.03 -30.04
C TYR A 518 1.60 1.11 -30.14
N ARG A 519 1.21 1.69 -29.00
CA ARG A 519 0.25 2.83 -28.95
C ARG A 519 0.85 4.10 -29.55
N GLY A 520 2.15 4.32 -29.36
CA GLY A 520 2.88 5.44 -29.97
C GLY A 520 2.92 5.30 -31.50
N TYR A 521 3.00 4.08 -32.01
CA TYR A 521 2.87 3.81 -33.43
C TYR A 521 1.46 4.15 -33.94
N GLN A 522 0.42 4.12 -33.11
CA GLN A 522 -0.91 4.60 -33.50
C GLN A 522 -1.07 6.13 -33.35
N GLY A 523 -0.08 6.84 -32.79
CA GLY A 523 -0.06 8.30 -32.69
C GLY A 523 -0.64 8.87 -31.39
N HIS A 524 -1.00 8.05 -30.41
CA HIS A 524 -1.72 8.49 -29.20
C HIS A 524 -0.95 9.48 -28.30
N TYR A 525 0.39 9.47 -28.31
CA TYR A 525 1.19 10.24 -27.35
C TYR A 525 1.65 11.62 -27.84
N MET A 526 1.17 12.07 -29.01
CA MET A 526 1.54 13.38 -29.55
C MET A 526 0.76 14.53 -28.87
N HIS A 527 -0.48 14.24 -28.45
CA HIS A 527 -1.34 15.20 -27.74
C HIS A 527 -1.31 14.97 -26.22
N ASP A 528 -1.13 13.73 -25.78
CA ASP A 528 -0.97 13.38 -24.37
C ASP A 528 0.37 12.67 -24.13
N HIS A 529 1.35 13.42 -23.62
CA HIS A 529 2.69 12.90 -23.32
C HIS A 529 2.81 12.29 -21.92
N ARG A 530 1.78 12.42 -21.07
CA ARG A 530 1.82 11.98 -19.66
C ARG A 530 2.13 10.49 -19.50
N PRO A 531 1.59 9.57 -20.32
CA PRO A 531 1.93 8.14 -20.21
C PRO A 531 3.42 7.87 -20.42
N VAL A 532 4.06 8.59 -21.35
CA VAL A 532 5.50 8.48 -21.61
C VAL A 532 6.30 9.06 -20.44
N GLU A 533 5.85 10.17 -19.86
CA GLU A 533 6.46 10.76 -18.65
C GLU A 533 6.38 9.83 -17.45
N TYR A 534 5.21 9.24 -17.17
CA TYR A 534 5.02 8.34 -16.03
C TYR A 534 5.86 7.07 -16.17
N PHE A 535 5.94 6.51 -17.38
CA PHE A 535 6.87 5.42 -17.67
C PHE A 535 8.33 5.85 -17.48
N GLY A 536 8.69 7.06 -17.90
CA GLY A 536 10.03 7.61 -17.65
C GLY A 536 10.39 7.64 -16.18
N LEU A 537 9.50 8.11 -15.31
CA LEU A 537 9.72 8.11 -13.86
C LEU A 537 9.99 6.70 -13.32
N TYR A 538 9.22 5.70 -13.78
CA TYR A 538 9.43 4.31 -13.40
C TYR A 538 10.76 3.76 -13.93
N TRP A 539 11.07 3.97 -15.21
CA TRP A 539 12.29 3.45 -15.82
C TRP A 539 13.56 4.05 -15.19
N HIS A 540 13.54 5.36 -14.91
CA HIS A 540 14.63 6.01 -14.16
C HIS A 540 14.80 5.43 -12.76
N PHE A 541 13.72 5.10 -12.07
CA PHE A 541 13.80 4.45 -10.77
C PHE A 541 14.47 3.07 -10.85
N VAL A 542 14.12 2.25 -11.86
CA VAL A 542 14.77 0.96 -12.13
C VAL A 542 16.29 1.13 -12.31
N ASP A 543 16.71 2.19 -13.00
CA ASP A 543 18.13 2.49 -13.18
C ASP A 543 18.82 2.96 -11.89
N ILE A 544 18.15 3.80 -11.09
CA ILE A 544 18.67 4.25 -9.78
C ILE A 544 18.93 3.05 -8.86
N VAL A 545 18.02 2.07 -8.83
CA VAL A 545 18.21 0.85 -8.03
C VAL A 545 19.49 0.12 -8.46
N TRP A 546 19.76 0.00 -9.77
CA TRP A 546 20.97 -0.63 -10.28
C TRP A 546 22.25 0.07 -9.82
N VAL A 547 22.24 1.41 -9.71
CA VAL A 547 23.37 2.20 -9.19
C VAL A 547 23.73 1.82 -7.76
N PHE A 548 22.80 1.27 -6.97
CA PHE A 548 23.11 0.72 -5.64
C PHE A 548 23.49 -0.77 -5.69
N LEU A 549 22.85 -1.57 -6.55
CA LEU A 549 23.14 -3.00 -6.66
C LEU A 549 24.52 -3.28 -7.26
N PHE A 550 24.94 -2.46 -8.23
CA PHE A 550 26.24 -2.63 -8.90
C PHE A 550 27.40 -2.51 -7.90
N PRO A 551 27.54 -1.44 -7.10
CA PRO A 551 28.55 -1.40 -6.06
C PRO A 551 28.41 -2.56 -5.07
N LEU A 552 27.20 -2.82 -4.58
CA LEU A 552 26.96 -3.81 -3.52
C LEU A 552 27.42 -5.23 -3.85
N PHE A 553 27.32 -5.64 -5.12
CA PHE A 553 27.61 -7.00 -5.55
C PHE A 553 28.79 -7.15 -6.53
N TYR A 554 29.22 -6.07 -7.21
CA TYR A 554 30.24 -6.14 -8.27
C TYR A 554 31.49 -5.33 -7.97
N LEU A 555 31.46 -4.39 -7.03
CA LEU A 555 32.66 -3.61 -6.65
C LEU A 555 33.09 -3.86 -5.21
N VAL A 556 32.14 -4.23 -4.35
CA VAL A 556 32.31 -4.36 -2.90
C VAL A 556 32.44 -5.81 -2.50
#